data_AF-A0A0C2FZU8-F1
#
_entry.id   AF-A0A0C2FZU8-F1
#
_cell.length_a   1.000
_cell.length_b   1.000
_cell.length_c   1.000
_cell.angle_alpha   90.00
_cell.angle_beta   90.00
_cell.angle_gamma   90.00
#
_symmetry.space_group_name_H-M   'P 1'
#
loop_
_entity.id
_entity.type
_entity.pdbx_description
1 polymer ?
#
loop_
_entity_poly.entity_id
_entity_poly.type
_entity_poly.pdbx_seq_one_letter_code
_entity_poly.pdbx_strand_id
1 'polypeptide(L)'
;MIFSLWVSVREDLGSLIRNLSFESFRAPIEGEYEAVHPSHPGVVGRPPKLDAQAKAIIGRVKTFFEELKRQLGDEARGTIFDVPAKLTALACGVSRSTVFSADIGGGFAHKLIPRTRKASKYDRKHRRNVVMRKYGEEWGDTVRRFIHDKFKHEEDVTIAQLCSELGEAYPDFKMSTMTLYTFLKGLGFSYRINKGQRFIFERADLVSKRAAYLAIIERARFGAHCLVFVDETWVFDSMTKKKGWNDNTIPRFAPASTLEEFSCGKTAAKNKGSRAIVISAITEEGVVPGCTKVIISGRGSVDRDYHRDMNHSMFEEWLQESIPHMLDVARGRPLSIVMDNAPYHSRQLEKIPTRSSTKAAIEDYLRSKGIEVATDSTKADLLEELQHFLSSRGGVSALRRYAVENICADFGVAVIRLPPFHCFFNPIEMCWSQMKSHLLKLGKPGDALQTVKTRTLEWMGCVPTSLCRKWFDHVVGEEDAARLKIAVDLNNNVGDLRDSSSSDESSSDGDLSEGSDVEMDFTGEAV
;
A
#
# COMPACT_ATOMS: atom_id res chain seq x y z
N MET A 1 -54.76 26.12 -57.68
CA MET A 1 -55.97 25.30 -57.40
C MET A 1 -55.59 24.00 -56.68
N ILE A 2 -54.79 24.08 -55.60
CA ILE A 2 -54.46 22.96 -54.67
C ILE A 2 -54.19 23.57 -53.27
N PHE A 3 -55.13 24.37 -52.76
CA PHE A 3 -55.06 24.91 -51.39
C PHE A 3 -56.46 25.07 -50.75
N SER A 4 -57.45 24.35 -51.28
CA SER A 4 -58.87 24.54 -50.94
C SER A 4 -59.63 23.22 -50.70
N LEU A 5 -58.94 22.16 -50.26
CA LEU A 5 -59.58 20.86 -49.94
C LEU A 5 -59.19 20.29 -48.55
N TRP A 6 -58.64 21.10 -47.65
CA TRP A 6 -58.27 20.67 -46.29
C TRP A 6 -59.04 21.37 -45.16
N VAL A 7 -60.19 21.99 -45.47
CA VAL A 7 -60.96 22.80 -44.51
C VAL A 7 -62.30 22.17 -44.10
N SER A 8 -62.67 20.98 -44.61
CA SER A 8 -64.04 20.47 -44.38
C SER A 8 -64.21 19.30 -43.39
N VAL A 9 -63.22 18.96 -42.56
CA VAL A 9 -63.45 18.09 -41.37
C VAL A 9 -62.50 18.49 -40.22
N ARG A 10 -62.66 19.71 -39.72
CA ARG A 10 -62.32 20.00 -38.31
C ARG A 10 -63.63 20.30 -37.61
N GLU A 11 -64.38 19.23 -37.32
CA GLU A 11 -65.32 19.31 -36.20
C GLU A 11 -64.52 19.79 -34.99
N ASP A 12 -65.04 20.82 -34.33
CA ASP A 12 -64.46 21.40 -33.13
C ASP A 12 -64.20 20.27 -32.12
N LEU A 13 -62.93 19.96 -31.87
CA LEU A 13 -62.53 18.93 -30.91
C LEU A 13 -63.18 19.18 -29.54
N GLY A 14 -63.43 20.46 -29.20
CA GLY A 14 -64.13 20.85 -27.98
C GLY A 14 -65.63 20.51 -27.98
N SER A 15 -66.28 20.46 -29.14
CA SER A 15 -67.66 20.00 -29.30
C SER A 15 -67.74 18.47 -29.31
N LEU A 16 -66.78 17.79 -29.94
CA LEU A 16 -66.62 16.34 -29.89
C LEU A 16 -66.41 15.83 -28.46
N ILE A 17 -65.49 16.44 -27.71
CA ILE A 17 -65.22 16.06 -26.31
C ILE A 17 -66.45 16.29 -25.43
N ARG A 18 -67.22 17.37 -25.65
CA ARG A 18 -68.44 17.67 -24.89
C ARG A 18 -69.59 16.71 -25.18
N ASN A 19 -69.58 16.06 -26.35
CA ASN A 19 -70.60 15.10 -26.77
C ASN A 19 -70.15 13.62 -26.59
N LEU A 20 -68.98 13.37 -26.01
CA LEU A 20 -68.52 12.01 -25.71
C LEU A 20 -69.47 11.33 -24.73
N SER A 21 -70.26 10.39 -25.24
CA SER A 21 -71.06 9.47 -24.44
C SER A 21 -70.30 8.19 -24.18
N PHE A 22 -70.74 7.38 -23.21
CA PHE A 22 -70.10 6.09 -22.91
C PHE A 22 -70.07 5.15 -24.13
N GLU A 23 -71.11 5.19 -24.97
CA GLU A 23 -71.20 4.46 -26.24
C GLU A 23 -70.07 4.84 -27.22
N SER A 24 -69.54 6.05 -27.15
CA SER A 24 -68.43 6.53 -28.00
C SER A 24 -67.12 5.76 -27.74
N PHE A 25 -67.02 5.08 -26.58
CA PHE A 25 -65.86 4.28 -26.19
C PHE A 25 -66.00 2.79 -26.53
N ARG A 26 -67.11 2.34 -27.14
CA ARG A 26 -67.33 0.93 -27.55
C ARG A 26 -66.66 0.53 -28.88
N ALA A 27 -65.90 1.44 -29.50
CA ALA A 27 -65.22 1.14 -30.76
C ALA A 27 -64.15 0.03 -30.58
N PRO A 28 -64.09 -0.98 -31.47
CA PRO A 28 -63.10 -2.03 -31.39
C PRO A 28 -61.71 -1.47 -31.71
N ILE A 29 -60.81 -1.47 -30.71
CA ILE A 29 -59.39 -1.11 -30.91
C ILE A 29 -58.62 -2.20 -31.71
N GLU A 30 -59.28 -3.02 -32.52
CA GLU A 30 -58.67 -4.18 -33.17
C GLU A 30 -58.03 -3.88 -34.53
N GLY A 31 -58.09 -2.64 -35.04
CA GLY A 31 -57.67 -2.34 -36.41
C GLY A 31 -56.59 -1.28 -36.65
N GLU A 32 -56.23 -0.39 -35.70
CA GLU A 32 -55.53 0.86 -36.07
C GLU A 32 -54.13 1.07 -35.50
N TYR A 33 -53.56 0.09 -34.77
CA TYR A 33 -52.20 0.23 -34.25
C TYR A 33 -51.31 -0.97 -34.62
N GLU A 34 -50.70 -0.89 -35.80
CA GLU A 34 -49.51 -1.67 -36.11
C GLU A 34 -48.29 -0.97 -35.50
N ALA A 35 -47.69 -1.58 -34.47
CA ALA A 35 -46.38 -1.14 -34.01
C ALA A 35 -45.38 -1.36 -35.15
N VAL A 36 -44.79 -0.27 -35.67
CA VAL A 36 -43.81 -0.32 -36.76
C VAL A 36 -42.72 -1.33 -36.43
N HIS A 37 -42.62 -2.40 -37.23
CA HIS A 37 -41.65 -3.45 -37.00
C HIS A 37 -40.22 -2.89 -37.15
N PRO A 38 -39.23 -3.33 -36.34
CA PRO A 38 -37.86 -2.81 -36.38
C PRO A 38 -37.14 -2.96 -37.74
N SER A 39 -37.73 -3.73 -38.66
CA SER A 39 -37.27 -3.97 -40.02
C SER A 39 -37.69 -2.87 -41.02
N HIS A 40 -38.41 -1.83 -40.59
CA HIS A 40 -38.77 -0.70 -41.45
C HIS A 40 -37.53 0.18 -41.77
N PRO A 41 -37.29 0.58 -43.03
CA PRO A 41 -36.14 1.40 -43.40
C PRO A 41 -36.28 2.80 -42.77
N GLY A 42 -35.56 3.04 -41.67
CA GLY A 42 -35.64 4.28 -40.88
C GLY A 42 -35.67 4.08 -39.37
N VAL A 43 -35.84 2.84 -38.88
CA VAL A 43 -35.87 2.54 -37.44
C VAL A 43 -34.47 2.21 -36.92
N VAL A 44 -33.99 2.99 -35.94
CA VAL A 44 -32.76 2.69 -35.19
C VAL A 44 -32.94 1.34 -34.48
N GLY A 45 -32.04 0.38 -34.76
CA GLY A 45 -32.14 -1.01 -34.34
C GLY A 45 -32.43 -1.22 -32.85
N ARG A 46 -32.99 -2.40 -32.54
CA ARG A 46 -33.41 -2.93 -31.21
C ARG A 46 -33.23 -1.92 -30.05
N PRO A 47 -34.33 -1.34 -29.50
CA PRO A 47 -34.20 -0.37 -28.43
C PRO A 47 -33.36 -0.96 -27.29
N PRO A 48 -32.46 -0.18 -26.66
CA PRO A 48 -31.84 -0.62 -25.42
C PRO A 48 -32.94 -1.05 -24.45
N LYS A 49 -32.68 -2.09 -23.65
CA LYS A 49 -33.61 -2.55 -22.60
C LYS A 49 -34.15 -1.30 -21.90
N LEU A 50 -35.48 -1.11 -21.90
CA LEU A 50 -36.13 0.02 -21.24
C LEU A 50 -35.53 0.23 -19.86
N ASP A 51 -35.12 1.45 -19.57
CA ASP A 51 -34.53 1.77 -18.28
C ASP A 51 -35.56 1.64 -17.15
N ALA A 52 -35.07 1.64 -15.90
CA ALA A 52 -35.93 1.46 -14.73
C ALA A 52 -36.98 2.58 -14.60
N GLN A 53 -36.70 3.78 -15.10
CA GLN A 53 -37.61 4.92 -15.07
C GLN A 53 -38.76 4.74 -16.06
N ALA A 54 -38.46 4.38 -17.31
CA ALA A 54 -39.44 4.10 -18.34
C ALA A 54 -40.38 2.95 -17.95
N LYS A 55 -39.81 1.86 -17.39
CA LYS A 55 -40.62 0.74 -16.87
C LYS A 55 -41.57 1.17 -15.75
N ALA A 56 -41.09 2.00 -14.82
CA ALA A 56 -41.92 2.53 -13.74
C ALA A 56 -43.06 3.42 -14.26
N ILE A 57 -42.83 4.23 -15.29
CA ILE A 57 -43.87 5.06 -15.91
C ILE A 57 -44.93 4.19 -16.61
N ILE A 58 -44.50 3.22 -17.43
CA ILE A 58 -45.40 2.31 -18.14
C ILE A 58 -46.26 1.52 -17.14
N GLY A 59 -45.65 1.03 -16.05
CA GLY A 59 -46.38 0.35 -14.98
C GLY A 59 -47.44 1.25 -14.32
N ARG A 60 -47.15 2.52 -14.05
CA ARG A 60 -48.12 3.47 -13.48
C ARG A 60 -49.31 3.74 -14.41
N VAL A 61 -49.05 3.90 -15.71
CA VAL A 61 -50.12 4.10 -16.71
C VAL A 61 -51.01 2.86 -16.79
N LYS A 62 -50.44 1.65 -16.67
CA LYS A 62 -51.20 0.40 -16.55
C LYS A 62 -52.11 0.39 -15.32
N THR A 63 -51.55 0.66 -14.13
CA THR A 63 -52.32 0.71 -12.88
C THR A 63 -53.46 1.74 -12.94
N PHE A 64 -53.23 2.89 -13.59
CA PHE A 64 -54.26 3.89 -13.80
C PHE A 64 -55.44 3.36 -14.64
N PHE A 65 -55.16 2.65 -15.75
CA PHE A 65 -56.23 2.06 -16.56
C PHE A 65 -56.89 0.84 -15.89
N GLU A 66 -56.17 0.08 -15.07
CA GLU A 66 -56.75 -0.98 -14.23
C GLU A 66 -57.75 -0.39 -13.21
N GLU A 67 -57.43 0.78 -12.64
CA GLU A 67 -58.33 1.50 -11.73
C GLU A 67 -59.58 2.02 -12.45
N LEU A 68 -59.42 2.61 -13.64
CA LEU A 68 -60.55 3.06 -14.44
C LEU A 68 -61.47 1.88 -14.79
N LYS A 69 -60.91 0.73 -15.19
CA LYS A 69 -61.71 -0.48 -15.41
C LYS A 69 -62.43 -0.91 -14.12
N ARG A 70 -61.77 -0.86 -12.97
CA ARG A 70 -62.36 -1.21 -11.66
C ARG A 70 -63.54 -0.29 -11.31
N GLN A 71 -63.44 1.01 -11.57
CA GLN A 71 -64.49 1.98 -11.30
C GLN A 71 -65.68 1.86 -12.26
N LEU A 72 -65.42 1.53 -13.52
CA LEU A 72 -66.44 1.33 -14.55
C LEU A 72 -67.18 -0.02 -14.44
N GLY A 73 -66.62 -0.99 -13.72
CA GLY A 73 -67.27 -2.28 -13.48
C GLY A 73 -67.65 -3.01 -14.78
N ASP A 74 -68.88 -3.53 -14.83
CA ASP A 74 -69.39 -4.28 -15.99
C ASP A 74 -69.58 -3.41 -17.23
N GLU A 75 -69.76 -2.09 -17.06
CA GLU A 75 -69.90 -1.17 -18.19
C GLU A 75 -68.62 -1.11 -19.02
N ALA A 76 -67.45 -1.34 -18.42
CA ALA A 76 -66.18 -1.36 -19.13
C ALA A 76 -66.14 -2.42 -20.25
N ARG A 77 -66.96 -3.48 -20.15
CA ARG A 77 -66.97 -4.59 -21.10
C ARG A 77 -67.36 -4.11 -22.50
N GLY A 78 -66.52 -4.45 -23.48
CA GLY A 78 -66.73 -4.02 -24.87
C GLY A 78 -66.36 -2.56 -25.14
N THR A 79 -65.75 -1.85 -24.19
CA THR A 79 -65.15 -0.52 -24.41
C THR A 79 -63.63 -0.58 -24.52
N ILE A 80 -63.01 0.55 -24.85
CA ILE A 80 -61.56 0.70 -24.83
C ILE A 80 -60.92 0.43 -23.45
N PHE A 81 -61.71 0.50 -22.37
CA PHE A 81 -61.28 0.25 -21.00
C PHE A 81 -61.31 -1.23 -20.60
N ASP A 82 -61.87 -2.11 -21.43
CA ASP A 82 -61.96 -3.55 -21.12
C ASP A 82 -60.59 -4.21 -21.04
N VAL A 83 -59.59 -3.71 -21.76
CA VAL A 83 -58.24 -4.28 -21.75
C VAL A 83 -57.21 -3.21 -21.37
N PRO A 84 -56.98 -2.97 -20.06
CA PRO A 84 -56.04 -1.94 -19.58
C PRO A 84 -54.66 -2.03 -20.23
N ALA A 85 -54.11 -3.23 -20.39
CA ALA A 85 -52.80 -3.43 -21.02
C ALA A 85 -52.75 -2.99 -22.50
N LYS A 86 -53.87 -3.10 -23.23
CA LYS A 86 -53.99 -2.62 -24.63
C LYS A 86 -54.01 -1.10 -24.66
N LEU A 87 -54.74 -0.48 -23.73
CA LEU A 87 -54.83 0.97 -23.60
C LEU A 87 -53.49 1.58 -23.13
N THR A 88 -52.77 0.91 -22.22
CA THR A 88 -51.41 1.30 -21.82
C THR A 88 -50.43 1.23 -22.99
N ALA A 89 -50.50 0.16 -23.80
CA ALA A 89 -49.64 0.00 -24.96
C ALA A 89 -49.82 1.18 -25.93
N LEU A 90 -51.06 1.59 -26.18
CA LEU A 90 -51.39 2.75 -27.00
C LEU A 90 -50.92 4.07 -26.37
N ALA A 91 -51.26 4.31 -25.11
CA ALA A 91 -50.93 5.56 -24.41
C ALA A 91 -49.41 5.78 -24.29
N CYS A 92 -48.63 4.70 -24.13
CA CYS A 92 -47.18 4.76 -24.00
C CYS A 92 -46.43 4.56 -25.33
N GLY A 93 -47.11 4.21 -26.43
CA GLY A 93 -46.48 3.90 -27.71
C GLY A 93 -45.55 2.69 -27.66
N VAL A 94 -45.93 1.63 -26.93
CA VAL A 94 -45.12 0.42 -26.73
C VAL A 94 -45.89 -0.85 -27.07
N SER A 95 -45.19 -1.97 -27.28
CA SER A 95 -45.86 -3.26 -27.51
C SER A 95 -46.60 -3.75 -26.26
N ARG A 96 -47.65 -4.56 -26.41
CA ARG A 96 -48.32 -5.20 -25.27
C ARG A 96 -47.36 -6.05 -24.44
N SER A 97 -46.45 -6.78 -25.09
CA SER A 97 -45.42 -7.57 -24.40
C SER A 97 -44.53 -6.69 -23.52
N THR A 98 -44.24 -5.47 -23.96
CA THR A 98 -43.49 -4.48 -23.18
C THR A 98 -44.25 -4.07 -21.92
N VAL A 99 -45.57 -3.84 -22.02
CA VAL A 99 -46.44 -3.53 -20.87
C VAL A 99 -46.42 -4.65 -19.84
N PHE A 100 -46.57 -5.92 -20.27
CA PHE A 100 -46.47 -7.08 -19.37
C PHE A 100 -45.08 -7.25 -18.76
N SER A 101 -44.01 -6.95 -19.50
CA SER A 101 -42.63 -7.03 -18.97
C SER A 101 -42.26 -5.90 -18.01
N ALA A 102 -42.98 -4.77 -18.08
CA ALA A 102 -42.80 -3.61 -17.20
C ALA A 102 -43.63 -3.73 -15.92
N ASP A 103 -44.41 -4.81 -15.77
CA ASP A 103 -45.30 -5.04 -14.64
C ASP A 103 -44.50 -5.28 -13.35
N ILE A 104 -44.72 -4.43 -12.34
CA ILE A 104 -43.95 -4.45 -11.10
C ILE A 104 -44.85 -4.92 -9.94
N GLY A 105 -45.42 -6.13 -10.06
CA GLY A 105 -46.11 -6.84 -8.97
C GLY A 105 -47.43 -6.19 -8.52
N GLY A 106 -48.49 -7.00 -8.53
CA GLY A 106 -49.86 -6.57 -8.27
C GLY A 106 -50.05 -5.83 -6.94
N GLY A 107 -50.63 -4.64 -7.03
CA GLY A 107 -51.02 -3.82 -5.88
C GLY A 107 -50.91 -2.33 -6.19
N PHE A 108 -51.86 -1.54 -5.66
CA PHE A 108 -51.94 -0.08 -5.79
C PHE A 108 -50.84 0.64 -4.98
N ALA A 109 -49.59 0.26 -5.17
CA ALA A 109 -48.44 0.85 -4.50
C ALA A 109 -47.84 1.96 -5.37
N HIS A 110 -47.94 3.21 -4.91
CA HIS A 110 -47.41 4.39 -5.60
C HIS A 110 -45.86 4.42 -5.56
N LYS A 111 -45.19 3.53 -6.31
CA LYS A 111 -43.71 3.42 -6.32
C LYS A 111 -43.09 4.68 -6.90
N LEU A 112 -42.19 5.32 -6.16
CA LEU A 112 -41.48 6.53 -6.59
C LEU A 112 -40.67 6.27 -7.88
N ILE A 113 -40.65 7.24 -8.80
CA ILE A 113 -39.84 7.15 -10.02
C ILE A 113 -38.35 7.14 -9.60
N PRO A 114 -37.56 6.13 -9.99
CA PRO A 114 -36.14 6.08 -9.65
C PRO A 114 -35.41 7.32 -10.18
N ARG A 115 -34.74 8.07 -9.29
CA ARG A 115 -33.84 9.16 -9.72
C ARG A 115 -32.53 8.55 -10.22
N THR A 116 -32.26 8.62 -11.52
CA THR A 116 -30.93 8.38 -12.08
C THR A 116 -30.01 9.52 -11.66
N ARG A 117 -29.26 9.34 -10.56
CA ARG A 117 -28.11 10.20 -10.26
C ARG A 117 -27.11 10.05 -11.42
N LYS A 118 -27.00 11.07 -12.28
CA LYS A 118 -25.90 11.13 -13.25
C LYS A 118 -24.59 11.09 -12.47
N ALA A 119 -23.81 10.03 -12.63
CA ALA A 119 -22.45 9.99 -12.13
C ALA A 119 -21.67 11.20 -12.69
N SER A 120 -20.89 11.88 -11.86
CA SER A 120 -20.02 12.97 -12.29
C SER A 120 -19.14 12.50 -13.45
N LYS A 121 -19.31 13.10 -14.64
CA LYS A 121 -18.57 12.77 -15.87
C LYS A 121 -17.06 13.03 -15.79
N TYR A 122 -16.59 13.71 -14.75
CA TYR A 122 -15.18 14.10 -14.65
C TYR A 122 -14.38 13.09 -13.84
N ASP A 123 -13.36 12.54 -14.49
CA ASP A 123 -12.36 11.68 -13.86
C ASP A 123 -11.66 12.42 -12.70
N ARG A 124 -11.24 11.65 -11.67
CA ARG A 124 -10.49 12.18 -10.52
C ARG A 124 -9.22 12.90 -10.96
N LYS A 125 -8.55 12.44 -12.03
CA LYS A 125 -7.37 13.08 -12.61
C LYS A 125 -7.70 14.47 -13.16
N HIS A 126 -8.82 14.59 -13.87
CA HIS A 126 -9.27 15.87 -14.41
C HIS A 126 -9.53 16.90 -13.30
N ARG A 127 -10.22 16.51 -12.22
CA ARG A 127 -10.47 17.40 -11.08
C ARG A 127 -9.17 17.89 -10.43
N ARG A 128 -8.17 17.02 -10.25
CA ARG A 128 -6.86 17.42 -9.72
C ARG A 128 -6.17 18.42 -10.63
N ASN A 129 -6.14 18.16 -11.93
CA ASN A 129 -5.49 19.04 -12.90
C ASN A 129 -6.11 20.44 -12.94
N VAL A 130 -7.44 20.54 -12.85
CA VAL A 130 -8.14 21.83 -12.81
C VAL A 130 -7.77 22.62 -11.55
N VAL A 131 -7.75 21.97 -10.39
CA VAL A 131 -7.39 22.61 -9.12
C VAL A 131 -5.91 23.02 -9.10
N MET A 132 -5.01 22.17 -9.62
CA MET A 132 -3.59 22.49 -9.75
C MET A 132 -3.32 23.66 -10.70
N ARG A 133 -4.03 23.76 -11.83
CA ARG A 133 -3.90 24.91 -12.74
C ARG A 133 -4.36 26.21 -12.09
N LYS A 134 -5.35 26.14 -11.20
CA LYS A 134 -5.94 27.33 -10.57
C LYS A 134 -5.13 27.84 -9.38
N TYR A 135 -4.53 26.94 -8.59
CA TYR A 135 -3.91 27.30 -7.31
C TYR A 135 -2.46 26.83 -7.15
N GLY A 136 -1.93 26.06 -8.10
CA GLY A 136 -0.62 25.40 -7.97
C GLY A 136 0.55 26.38 -7.87
N GLU A 137 0.55 27.40 -8.72
CA GLU A 137 1.62 28.41 -8.76
C GLU A 137 1.62 29.30 -7.51
N GLU A 138 0.44 29.74 -7.08
CA GLU A 138 0.30 30.67 -5.95
C GLU A 138 0.44 29.98 -4.59
N TRP A 139 -0.15 28.80 -4.42
CA TRP A 139 -0.29 28.15 -3.12
C TRP A 139 0.52 26.86 -2.97
N GLY A 140 1.15 26.36 -4.03
CA GLY A 140 1.83 25.07 -4.02
C GLY A 140 2.91 24.97 -2.94
N ASP A 141 3.88 25.88 -2.98
CA ASP A 141 5.03 25.87 -2.06
C ASP A 141 4.65 26.33 -0.66
N THR A 142 3.72 27.29 -0.55
CA THR A 142 3.22 27.78 0.74
C THR A 142 2.51 26.67 1.51
N VAL A 143 1.55 25.98 0.87
CA VAL A 143 0.83 24.87 1.50
C VAL A 143 1.77 23.70 1.79
N ARG A 144 2.72 23.41 0.90
CA ARG A 144 3.72 22.36 1.13
C ARG A 144 4.58 22.67 2.37
N ARG A 145 5.20 23.85 2.43
CA ARG A 145 6.02 24.27 3.59
C ARG A 145 5.22 24.28 4.89
N PHE A 146 4.00 24.79 4.87
CA PHE A 146 3.13 24.80 6.05
C PHE A 146 2.87 23.39 6.61
N ILE A 147 2.60 22.42 5.72
CA ILE A 147 2.40 21.03 6.11
C ILE A 147 3.70 20.40 6.65
N HIS A 148 4.84 20.68 6.02
CA HIS A 148 6.12 20.14 6.49
C HIS A 148 6.60 20.77 7.80
N ASP A 149 6.27 22.03 8.06
CA ASP A 149 6.50 22.67 9.35
C ASP A 149 5.67 21.99 10.45
N LYS A 150 4.39 21.70 10.17
CA LYS A 150 3.54 20.90 11.07
C LYS A 150 4.10 19.49 11.31
N PHE A 151 4.66 18.87 10.27
CA PHE A 151 5.35 17.58 10.41
C PHE A 151 6.63 17.69 11.25
N LYS A 152 7.38 18.80 11.16
CA LYS A 152 8.57 19.06 11.98
C LYS A 152 8.24 19.18 13.46
N HIS A 153 7.07 19.73 13.78
CA HIS A 153 6.56 19.89 15.15
C HIS A 153 5.72 18.69 15.65
N GLU A 154 5.71 17.57 14.92
CA GLU A 154 4.96 16.35 15.28
C GLU A 154 3.43 16.52 15.43
N GLU A 155 2.85 17.51 14.75
CA GLU A 155 1.41 17.80 14.81
C GLU A 155 0.60 16.93 13.84
N ASP A 156 -0.46 16.29 14.36
CA ASP A 156 -1.40 15.52 13.54
C ASP A 156 -2.50 16.45 13.00
N VAL A 157 -2.47 16.73 11.69
CA VAL A 157 -3.37 17.72 11.08
C VAL A 157 -4.45 17.07 10.22
N THR A 158 -5.72 17.33 10.52
CA THR A 158 -6.86 16.99 9.65
C THR A 158 -7.01 18.04 8.53
N ILE A 159 -7.68 17.70 7.42
CA ILE A 159 -7.91 18.69 6.34
C ILE A 159 -8.72 19.89 6.84
N ALA A 160 -9.67 19.66 7.75
CA ALA A 160 -10.48 20.72 8.32
C ALA A 160 -9.62 21.69 9.15
N GLN A 161 -8.74 21.16 10.00
CA GLN A 161 -7.77 21.95 10.77
C GLN A 161 -6.81 22.69 9.84
N LEU A 162 -6.20 21.99 8.88
CA LEU A 162 -5.29 22.60 7.92
C LEU A 162 -5.96 23.73 7.13
N CYS A 163 -7.23 23.58 6.75
CA CYS A 163 -7.99 24.61 6.05
C CYS A 163 -8.27 25.83 6.93
N SER A 164 -8.53 25.63 8.22
CA SER A 164 -8.72 26.72 9.19
C SER A 164 -7.42 27.47 9.41
N GLU A 165 -6.35 26.74 9.73
CA GLU A 165 -5.04 27.31 10.06
C GLU A 165 -4.42 28.05 8.86
N LEU A 166 -4.56 27.52 7.64
CA LEU A 166 -4.13 28.24 6.43
C LEU A 166 -4.95 29.51 6.19
N GLY A 167 -6.26 29.49 6.51
CA GLY A 167 -7.12 30.67 6.41
C GLY A 167 -6.81 31.74 7.47
N GLU A 168 -6.36 31.31 8.66
CA GLU A 168 -5.91 32.20 9.73
C GLU A 168 -4.53 32.80 9.43
N ALA A 169 -3.59 31.97 8.95
CA ALA A 169 -2.23 32.39 8.63
C ALA A 169 -2.17 33.25 7.35
N TYR A 170 -3.07 33.02 6.39
CA TYR A 170 -3.08 33.72 5.12
C TYR A 170 -4.51 34.19 4.76
N PRO A 171 -4.83 35.48 4.95
CA PRO A 171 -6.16 36.04 4.67
C PRO A 171 -6.66 35.86 3.22
N ASP A 172 -5.72 35.71 2.27
CA ASP A 172 -6.03 35.48 0.85
C ASP A 172 -6.31 34.01 0.50
N PHE A 173 -6.17 33.09 1.48
CA PHE A 173 -6.43 31.67 1.27
C PHE A 173 -7.94 31.38 1.17
N LYS A 174 -8.43 31.22 -0.06
CA LYS A 174 -9.88 31.05 -0.36
C LYS A 174 -10.31 29.62 -0.69
N MET A 175 -9.49 28.61 -0.44
CA MET A 175 -9.85 27.23 -0.76
C MET A 175 -10.81 26.63 0.27
N SER A 176 -11.90 26.00 -0.19
CA SER A 176 -12.74 25.18 0.69
C SER A 176 -12.04 23.87 1.06
N THR A 177 -12.44 23.23 2.16
CA THR A 177 -11.85 21.97 2.65
C THR A 177 -11.79 20.87 1.57
N MET A 178 -12.81 20.77 0.70
CA MET A 178 -12.85 19.78 -0.39
C MET A 178 -11.92 20.17 -1.56
N THR A 179 -11.78 21.47 -1.83
CA THR A 179 -10.84 22.00 -2.82
C THR A 179 -9.42 21.76 -2.36
N LEU A 180 -9.13 22.07 -1.09
CA LEU A 180 -7.84 21.78 -0.45
C LEU A 180 -7.53 20.28 -0.49
N TYR A 181 -8.47 19.40 -0.14
CA TYR A 181 -8.26 17.95 -0.29
C TYR A 181 -7.83 17.55 -1.71
N THR A 182 -8.50 18.10 -2.72
CA THR A 182 -8.21 17.81 -4.13
C THR A 182 -6.86 18.41 -4.56
N PHE A 183 -6.53 19.59 -4.05
CA PHE A 183 -5.27 20.30 -4.25
C PHE A 183 -4.10 19.52 -3.66
N LEU A 184 -4.20 19.08 -2.40
CA LEU A 184 -3.20 18.23 -1.74
C LEU A 184 -2.95 16.94 -2.53
N LYS A 185 -4.01 16.33 -3.06
CA LYS A 185 -3.88 15.15 -3.94
C LYS A 185 -3.19 15.46 -5.27
N GLY A 186 -3.32 16.69 -5.77
CA GLY A 186 -2.61 17.19 -6.94
C GLY A 186 -1.13 17.49 -6.66
N LEU A 187 -0.83 18.05 -5.48
CA LEU A 187 0.53 18.27 -4.96
C LEU A 187 1.27 16.98 -4.59
N GLY A 188 0.55 15.85 -4.57
CA GLY A 188 1.08 14.50 -4.36
C GLY A 188 0.96 13.97 -2.93
N PHE A 189 0.32 14.72 -2.01
CA PHE A 189 0.03 14.24 -0.67
C PHE A 189 -1.03 13.12 -0.65
N SER A 190 -0.85 12.16 0.26
CA SER A 190 -1.80 11.08 0.51
C SER A 190 -1.91 10.71 1.98
N TYR A 191 -3.15 10.65 2.48
CA TYR A 191 -3.43 10.13 3.81
C TYR A 191 -3.37 8.58 3.82
N ARG A 192 -2.35 8.01 4.46
CA ARG A 192 -2.09 6.56 4.57
C ARG A 192 -1.56 6.23 5.97
N ILE A 193 -1.34 4.95 6.28
CA ILE A 193 -0.68 4.54 7.52
C ILE A 193 0.80 4.91 7.38
N ASN A 194 1.32 5.77 8.26
CA ASN A 194 2.73 6.17 8.27
C ASN A 194 3.59 4.99 8.74
N LYS A 195 4.53 4.54 7.90
CA LYS A 195 5.43 3.40 8.16
C LYS A 195 6.86 3.83 8.54
N GLY A 196 7.04 5.03 9.08
CA GLY A 196 8.25 5.40 9.82
C GLY A 196 9.50 5.74 8.98
N GLN A 197 9.75 5.15 7.81
CA GLN A 197 10.92 5.52 6.99
C GLN A 197 10.63 5.33 5.49
N ARG A 198 10.82 6.39 4.70
CA ARG A 198 10.62 6.39 3.24
C ARG A 198 11.88 6.75 2.45
N PHE A 199 12.90 7.30 3.09
CA PHE A 199 14.10 7.78 2.42
C PHE A 199 15.30 6.98 2.88
N ILE A 200 16.04 6.49 1.89
CA ILE A 200 17.36 5.92 2.12
C ILE A 200 18.36 7.02 1.87
N PHE A 201 19.16 7.30 2.89
CA PHE A 201 20.28 8.21 2.79
C PHE A 201 21.28 7.73 1.73
N GLU A 202 21.62 8.58 0.76
CA GLU A 202 22.68 8.32 -0.21
C GLU A 202 24.07 8.61 0.38
N ARG A 203 24.41 7.96 1.49
CA ARG A 203 25.80 7.90 1.96
C ARG A 203 26.57 6.92 1.10
N ALA A 204 27.80 7.27 0.72
CA ALA A 204 28.65 6.41 -0.13
C ALA A 204 28.80 4.99 0.44
N ASP A 205 28.91 4.83 1.76
CA ASP A 205 28.99 3.53 2.41
C ASP A 205 27.69 2.71 2.27
N LEU A 206 26.53 3.35 2.30
CA LEU A 206 25.22 2.71 2.10
C LEU A 206 25.01 2.33 0.63
N VAL A 207 25.48 3.15 -0.31
CA VAL A 207 25.46 2.85 -1.75
C VAL A 207 26.29 1.59 -2.04
N SER A 208 27.49 1.48 -1.49
CA SER A 208 28.34 0.29 -1.63
C SER A 208 27.69 -0.96 -1.03
N LYS A 209 27.13 -0.87 0.18
CA LYS A 209 26.39 -1.97 0.83
C LYS A 209 25.17 -2.41 0.01
N ARG A 210 24.44 -1.45 -0.57
CA ARG A 210 23.31 -1.71 -1.48
C ARG A 210 23.77 -2.45 -2.73
N ALA A 211 24.83 -1.99 -3.39
CA ALA A 211 25.39 -2.65 -4.57
C ALA A 211 25.83 -4.09 -4.26
N ALA A 212 26.50 -4.31 -3.12
CA ALA A 212 26.91 -5.64 -2.67
C ALA A 212 25.71 -6.58 -2.45
N TYR A 213 24.66 -6.10 -1.76
CA TYR A 213 23.42 -6.87 -1.59
C TYR A 213 22.79 -7.24 -2.94
N LEU A 214 22.65 -6.27 -3.85
CA LEU A 214 22.03 -6.49 -5.17
C LEU A 214 22.80 -7.55 -5.97
N ALA A 215 24.13 -7.58 -5.89
CA ALA A 215 24.95 -8.61 -6.52
C ALA A 215 24.78 -9.98 -5.86
N ILE A 216 24.73 -10.05 -4.52
CA ILE A 216 24.56 -11.32 -3.79
C ILE A 216 23.19 -11.93 -4.06
N ILE A 217 22.13 -11.12 -4.00
CA ILE A 217 20.75 -11.56 -4.17
C ILE A 217 20.50 -12.00 -5.63
N GLU A 218 21.16 -11.37 -6.60
CA GLU A 218 21.16 -11.79 -8.01
C GLU A 218 21.87 -13.14 -8.21
N ARG A 219 23.07 -13.32 -7.64
CA ARG A 219 23.79 -14.60 -7.69
C ARG A 219 22.99 -15.74 -7.07
N ALA A 220 22.34 -15.50 -5.94
CA ALA A 220 21.48 -16.50 -5.30
C ALA A 220 20.31 -16.90 -6.21
N ARG A 221 19.67 -15.94 -6.90
CA ARG A 221 18.62 -16.24 -7.90
C ARG A 221 19.16 -17.01 -9.09
N PHE A 222 20.33 -16.63 -9.62
CA PHE A 222 20.98 -17.33 -10.72
C PHE A 222 21.33 -18.78 -10.35
N GLY A 223 21.82 -19.01 -9.13
CA GLY A 223 22.07 -20.34 -8.57
C GLY A 223 20.80 -21.12 -8.17
N ALA A 224 19.61 -20.61 -8.52
CA ALA A 224 18.32 -21.19 -8.19
C ALA A 224 18.11 -21.45 -6.69
N HIS A 225 18.67 -20.62 -5.82
CA HIS A 225 18.47 -20.73 -4.38
C HIS A 225 16.99 -20.55 -4.01
N CYS A 226 16.49 -21.33 -3.06
CA CYS A 226 15.26 -21.00 -2.35
C CYS A 226 15.56 -19.79 -1.47
N LEU A 227 14.91 -18.65 -1.74
CA LEU A 227 15.05 -17.45 -0.94
C LEU A 227 13.95 -17.41 0.12
N VAL A 228 14.35 -17.47 1.39
CA VAL A 228 13.45 -17.32 2.53
C VAL A 228 13.72 -15.99 3.20
N PHE A 229 12.69 -15.16 3.32
CA PHE A 229 12.79 -13.85 3.96
C PHE A 229 12.18 -13.91 5.35
N VAL A 230 12.93 -13.45 6.35
CA VAL A 230 12.54 -13.49 7.76
C VAL A 230 12.56 -12.10 8.36
N ASP A 231 11.72 -11.90 9.37
CA ASP A 231 11.62 -10.66 10.14
C ASP A 231 10.68 -10.83 11.35
N GLU A 232 10.73 -9.86 12.25
CA GLU A 232 9.88 -9.75 13.42
C GLU A 232 8.98 -8.52 13.33
N THR A 233 7.81 -8.60 13.94
CA THR A 233 6.94 -7.44 14.05
C THR A 233 6.09 -7.43 15.31
N TRP A 234 5.72 -6.22 15.75
CA TRP A 234 4.91 -6.04 16.94
C TRP A 234 3.41 -6.06 16.66
N VAL A 235 2.66 -6.79 17.48
CA VAL A 235 1.20 -6.66 17.62
C VAL A 235 0.84 -6.24 19.05
N PHE A 236 -0.31 -5.56 19.20
CA PHE A 236 -0.70 -4.89 20.45
C PHE A 236 -2.09 -5.33 20.89
N ASP A 237 -2.34 -5.28 22.20
CA ASP A 237 -3.73 -5.25 22.69
C ASP A 237 -4.46 -4.00 22.13
N SER A 238 -5.76 -4.13 21.89
CA SER A 238 -6.58 -3.04 21.35
C SER A 238 -6.02 -2.36 20.09
N MET A 239 -5.58 -3.13 19.09
CA MET A 239 -5.17 -2.58 17.79
C MET A 239 -6.27 -1.68 17.20
N THR A 240 -6.08 -0.37 17.29
CA THR A 240 -6.97 0.68 16.74
C THR A 240 -6.22 1.52 15.70
N LYS A 241 -6.99 2.18 14.82
CA LYS A 241 -6.47 2.83 13.61
C LYS A 241 -5.54 4.02 13.94
N LYS A 242 -4.34 4.06 13.34
CA LYS A 242 -3.52 5.28 13.20
C LYS A 242 -3.32 5.58 11.71
N LYS A 243 -3.73 6.78 11.25
CA LYS A 243 -3.53 7.25 9.86
C LYS A 243 -2.88 8.64 9.92
N GLY A 244 -1.97 8.93 8.97
CA GLY A 244 -1.27 10.21 8.83
C GLY A 244 -1.15 10.64 7.37
N TRP A 245 -0.73 11.88 7.12
CA TRP A 245 -0.44 12.38 5.78
C TRP A 245 0.96 11.99 5.33
N ASN A 246 1.10 11.68 4.04
CA ASN A 246 2.37 11.29 3.41
C ASN A 246 2.54 12.08 2.11
N ASP A 247 3.70 12.71 1.88
CA ASP A 247 4.08 13.21 0.56
C ASP A 247 4.58 12.06 -0.33
N ASN A 248 4.15 12.00 -1.59
CA ASN A 248 4.62 11.00 -2.56
C ASN A 248 5.44 11.62 -3.71
N THR A 249 5.75 12.91 -3.65
CA THR A 249 6.59 13.60 -4.65
C THR A 249 8.08 13.50 -4.35
N ILE A 250 8.44 13.18 -3.11
CA ILE A 250 9.84 12.99 -2.74
C ILE A 250 10.27 11.57 -3.16
N PRO A 251 11.34 11.41 -3.96
CA PRO A 251 11.82 10.11 -4.42
C PRO A 251 12.31 9.26 -3.24
N ARG A 252 12.19 7.92 -3.36
CA ARG A 252 12.61 6.97 -2.30
C ARG A 252 14.11 7.09 -1.94
N PHE A 253 14.92 7.48 -2.91
CA PHE A 253 16.35 7.79 -2.75
C PHE A 253 16.49 9.30 -2.88
N ALA A 254 16.37 10.01 -1.76
CA ALA A 254 16.49 11.46 -1.72
C ALA A 254 17.86 11.85 -1.14
N PRO A 255 18.51 12.90 -1.66
CA PRO A 255 19.73 13.43 -1.08
C PRO A 255 19.45 14.02 0.32
N ALA A 256 20.49 14.08 1.16
CA ALA A 256 20.37 14.54 2.56
C ALA A 256 19.78 15.96 2.68
N SER A 257 20.07 16.84 1.73
CA SER A 257 19.55 18.22 1.68
C SER A 257 18.02 18.30 1.62
N THR A 258 17.36 17.32 1.00
CA THR A 258 15.88 17.27 0.93
C THR A 258 15.24 17.06 2.30
N LEU A 259 15.96 16.51 3.28
CA LEU A 259 15.47 16.26 4.64
C LEU A 259 15.66 17.44 5.60
N GLU A 260 16.60 18.34 5.31
CA GLU A 260 16.71 19.63 6.01
C GLU A 260 15.50 20.52 5.68
N GLU A 261 14.97 20.36 4.47
CA GLU A 261 13.84 21.13 3.95
C GLU A 261 12.46 20.49 4.27
N PHE A 262 12.34 19.16 4.27
CA PHE A 262 11.04 18.45 4.34
C PHE A 262 10.98 17.31 5.38
N SER A 263 10.08 17.42 6.39
CA SER A 263 9.83 16.39 7.43
C SER A 263 8.83 15.29 6.99
N CYS A 264 8.92 14.09 7.59
CA CYS A 264 8.18 12.87 7.19
C CYS A 264 6.98 12.50 8.07
N GLY A 265 6.76 13.19 9.19
CA GLY A 265 5.71 12.87 10.17
C GLY A 265 5.93 11.55 10.93
N LYS A 266 5.13 11.33 11.98
CA LYS A 266 5.38 10.36 13.07
C LYS A 266 5.78 8.92 12.67
N THR A 267 6.86 8.46 13.33
CA THR A 267 7.12 7.10 13.84
C THR A 267 6.14 6.75 14.97
N ALA A 268 5.81 5.47 15.15
CA ALA A 268 4.69 5.03 15.98
C ALA A 268 4.75 5.51 17.45
N ALA A 269 3.61 5.96 18.01
CA ALA A 269 3.56 6.47 19.39
C ALA A 269 3.99 5.47 20.48
N LYS A 270 4.62 6.00 21.53
CA LYS A 270 5.38 5.32 22.61
C LYS A 270 4.59 4.46 23.62
N ASN A 271 3.26 4.56 23.71
CA ASN A 271 2.49 3.80 24.71
C ASN A 271 1.36 2.99 24.05
N LYS A 272 1.62 1.71 23.76
CA LYS A 272 0.65 0.76 23.17
C LYS A 272 0.53 -0.49 24.04
N GLY A 273 -0.08 -0.35 25.23
CA GLY A 273 -0.49 -1.45 26.11
C GLY A 273 0.44 -2.67 26.17
N SER A 274 -0.12 -3.87 26.30
CA SER A 274 0.64 -5.12 26.26
C SER A 274 0.95 -5.52 24.82
N ARG A 275 2.18 -5.95 24.55
CA ARG A 275 2.68 -6.28 23.20
C ARG A 275 3.03 -7.75 23.04
N ALA A 276 2.85 -8.27 21.83
CA ALA A 276 3.39 -9.56 21.41
C ALA A 276 4.30 -9.38 20.20
N ILE A 277 5.33 -10.22 20.12
CA ILE A 277 6.22 -10.31 18.97
C ILE A 277 5.67 -11.40 18.05
N VAL A 278 5.58 -11.11 16.76
CA VAL A 278 5.29 -12.06 15.71
C VAL A 278 6.56 -12.21 14.89
N ILE A 279 7.11 -13.41 14.81
CA ILE A 279 8.27 -13.75 13.99
C ILE A 279 7.83 -14.78 12.95
N SER A 280 8.29 -14.63 11.71
CA SER A 280 8.00 -15.61 10.67
C SER A 280 8.97 -15.58 9.51
N ALA A 281 8.81 -16.56 8.62
CA ALA A 281 9.57 -16.76 7.42
C ALA A 281 8.60 -16.90 6.24
N ILE A 282 8.90 -16.22 5.12
CA ILE A 282 8.10 -16.33 3.90
C ILE A 282 8.97 -16.63 2.67
N THR A 283 8.34 -17.29 1.71
CA THR A 283 8.84 -17.50 0.34
C THR A 283 7.85 -16.92 -0.66
N GLU A 284 8.22 -16.93 -1.94
CA GLU A 284 7.30 -16.60 -3.02
C GLU A 284 6.08 -17.53 -3.06
N GLU A 285 6.21 -18.77 -2.57
CA GLU A 285 5.13 -19.77 -2.55
C GLU A 285 4.15 -19.56 -1.38
N GLY A 286 4.57 -18.89 -0.30
CA GLY A 286 3.75 -18.75 0.89
C GLY A 286 4.54 -18.44 2.16
N VAL A 287 3.81 -18.26 3.26
CA VAL A 287 4.39 -18.34 4.61
C VAL A 287 4.91 -19.75 4.82
N VAL A 288 6.14 -19.90 5.32
CA VAL A 288 6.74 -21.22 5.58
C VAL A 288 5.99 -21.87 6.75
N PRO A 289 5.32 -23.02 6.55
CA PRO A 289 4.62 -23.71 7.63
C PRO A 289 5.56 -24.06 8.77
N GLY A 290 5.12 -23.86 10.02
CA GLY A 290 5.94 -24.13 11.22
C GLY A 290 6.84 -22.97 11.64
N CYS A 291 7.11 -21.98 10.78
CA CYS A 291 8.01 -20.87 11.12
C CYS A 291 7.31 -19.66 11.77
N THR A 292 5.97 -19.59 11.82
CA THR A 292 5.27 -18.46 12.48
C THR A 292 5.14 -18.68 13.99
N LYS A 293 5.76 -17.82 14.80
CA LYS A 293 5.64 -17.83 16.28
C LYS A 293 5.09 -16.49 16.76
N VAL A 294 4.13 -16.54 17.68
CA VAL A 294 3.61 -15.35 18.38
C VAL A 294 3.96 -15.45 19.86
N ILE A 295 4.88 -14.60 20.29
CA ILE A 295 5.47 -14.58 21.61
C ILE A 295 4.84 -13.46 22.42
N ILE A 296 4.16 -13.82 23.51
CA ILE A 296 3.49 -12.90 24.42
C ILE A 296 4.33 -12.77 25.68
N SER A 297 4.73 -11.54 26.04
CA SER A 297 5.39 -11.28 27.33
C SER A 297 4.35 -11.38 28.45
N GLY A 298 4.53 -12.33 29.37
CA GLY A 298 3.55 -12.65 30.43
C GLY A 298 3.80 -11.92 31.74
N ARG A 299 2.73 -11.42 32.38
CA ARG A 299 2.66 -11.17 33.82
C ARG A 299 2.16 -12.46 34.49
N GLY A 300 3.04 -13.24 35.10
CA GLY A 300 2.63 -14.43 35.85
C GLY A 300 3.80 -15.26 36.40
N SER A 301 3.85 -15.33 37.73
CA SER A 301 4.74 -16.09 38.64
C SER A 301 6.24 -15.78 38.63
N VAL A 302 6.72 -15.54 39.85
CA VAL A 302 8.09 -15.31 40.29
C VAL A 302 9.02 -16.40 39.72
N ASP A 303 10.15 -15.98 39.16
CA ASP A 303 11.33 -16.80 38.82
C ASP A 303 11.50 -17.33 37.39
N ARG A 304 11.14 -16.57 36.34
CA ARG A 304 11.81 -16.65 35.02
C ARG A 304 11.90 -15.27 34.38
N ASP A 305 13.06 -15.01 33.81
CA ASP A 305 13.54 -13.72 33.33
C ASP A 305 12.54 -12.97 32.43
N TYR A 306 12.36 -11.69 32.73
CA TYR A 306 11.35 -10.80 32.15
C TYR A 306 11.79 -10.31 30.77
N HIS A 307 11.43 -11.01 29.68
CA HIS A 307 11.74 -10.52 28.33
C HIS A 307 10.58 -9.69 27.76
N ARG A 308 10.74 -8.35 27.81
CA ARG A 308 9.84 -7.41 27.12
C ARG A 308 10.12 -7.30 25.62
N ASP A 309 11.32 -7.67 25.15
CA ASP A 309 11.83 -7.48 23.78
C ASP A 309 12.41 -8.77 23.18
N MET A 310 12.53 -8.83 21.84
CA MET A 310 13.25 -9.90 21.15
C MET A 310 14.72 -9.87 21.57
N ASN A 311 15.32 -11.03 21.84
CA ASN A 311 16.72 -11.16 22.21
C ASN A 311 17.42 -12.25 21.40
N HIS A 312 18.75 -12.31 21.51
CA HIS A 312 19.59 -13.27 20.81
C HIS A 312 19.15 -14.72 21.01
N SER A 313 18.93 -15.14 22.27
CA SER A 313 18.56 -16.52 22.60
C SER A 313 17.23 -16.92 21.97
N MET A 314 16.22 -16.04 22.03
CA MET A 314 14.90 -16.30 21.48
C MET A 314 14.92 -16.40 19.96
N PHE A 315 15.69 -15.54 19.30
CA PHE A 315 15.85 -15.59 17.85
C PHE A 315 16.65 -16.82 17.41
N GLU A 316 17.75 -17.14 18.09
CA GLU A 316 18.59 -18.30 17.78
C GLU A 316 17.83 -19.62 17.97
N GLU A 317 17.05 -19.76 19.04
CA GLU A 317 16.18 -20.91 19.27
C GLU A 317 15.12 -21.03 18.16
N TRP A 318 14.43 -19.92 17.84
CA TRP A 318 13.46 -19.90 16.74
C TRP A 318 14.09 -20.26 15.40
N LEU A 319 15.31 -19.78 15.12
CA LEU A 319 16.02 -20.05 13.88
C LEU A 319 16.38 -21.53 13.76
N GLN A 320 16.90 -22.14 14.83
CA GLN A 320 17.19 -23.57 14.88
C GLN A 320 15.94 -24.43 14.66
N GLU A 321 14.82 -24.06 15.29
CA GLU A 321 13.53 -24.73 15.09
C GLU A 321 13.00 -24.55 13.66
N SER A 322 13.25 -23.40 13.04
CA SER A 322 12.64 -23.01 11.77
C SER A 322 13.40 -23.48 10.53
N ILE A 323 14.73 -23.59 10.59
CA ILE A 323 15.55 -24.00 9.43
C ILE A 323 15.10 -25.33 8.81
N PRO A 324 14.79 -26.40 9.58
CA PRO A 324 14.28 -27.65 9.00
C PRO A 324 13.03 -27.46 8.14
N HIS A 325 12.08 -26.64 8.59
CA HIS A 325 10.87 -26.32 7.82
C HIS A 325 11.18 -25.51 6.54
N MET A 326 12.17 -24.64 6.59
CA MET A 326 12.63 -23.89 5.42
C MET A 326 13.31 -24.81 4.39
N LEU A 327 14.08 -25.80 4.86
CA LEU A 327 14.71 -26.82 4.01
C LEU A 327 13.67 -27.72 3.33
N ASP A 328 12.60 -28.10 4.04
CA ASP A 328 11.48 -28.85 3.46
C ASP A 328 10.83 -28.08 2.28
N VAL A 329 10.61 -26.77 2.46
CA VAL A 329 10.08 -25.89 1.40
C VAL A 329 11.10 -25.69 0.27
N ALA A 330 12.40 -25.73 0.55
CA ALA A 330 13.44 -25.63 -0.48
C ALA A 330 13.47 -26.85 -1.42
N ARG A 331 12.93 -28.01 -1.01
CA ARG A 331 12.82 -29.23 -1.84
C ARG A 331 14.15 -29.64 -2.50
N GLY A 332 15.23 -29.59 -1.73
CA GLY A 332 16.58 -29.94 -2.19
C GLY A 332 17.33 -28.85 -2.97
N ARG A 333 16.73 -27.66 -3.15
CA ARG A 333 17.45 -26.49 -3.66
C ARG A 333 18.37 -25.92 -2.58
N PRO A 334 19.49 -25.27 -2.96
CA PRO A 334 20.27 -24.47 -2.00
C PRO A 334 19.37 -23.44 -1.32
N LEU A 335 19.49 -23.28 0.00
CA LEU A 335 18.66 -22.35 0.77
C LEU A 335 19.46 -21.09 1.13
N SER A 336 18.83 -19.92 1.01
CA SER A 336 19.37 -18.67 1.53
C SER A 336 18.34 -17.91 2.34
N ILE A 337 18.69 -17.58 3.58
CA ILE A 337 17.87 -16.80 4.49
C ILE A 337 18.27 -15.33 4.36
N VAL A 338 17.27 -14.48 4.09
CA VAL A 338 17.43 -13.04 3.97
C VAL A 338 16.84 -12.37 5.22
N MET A 339 17.65 -11.56 5.92
CA MET A 339 17.27 -10.89 7.17
C MET A 339 17.93 -9.51 7.31
N ASP A 340 17.43 -8.71 8.24
CA ASP A 340 18.02 -7.40 8.55
C ASP A 340 19.32 -7.51 9.40
N ASN A 341 19.83 -6.36 9.86
CA ASN A 341 21.01 -6.28 10.71
C ASN A 341 20.67 -5.87 12.15
N ALA A 342 19.50 -6.24 12.67
CA ALA A 342 19.17 -5.95 14.06
C ALA A 342 20.30 -6.43 14.99
N PRO A 343 20.64 -5.68 16.06
CA PRO A 343 21.75 -6.05 16.95
C PRO A 343 21.62 -7.48 17.46
N TYR A 344 20.38 -7.93 17.74
CA TYR A 344 20.13 -9.28 18.22
C TYR A 344 20.37 -10.39 17.18
N HIS A 345 20.39 -10.07 15.88
CA HIS A 345 20.79 -11.00 14.82
C HIS A 345 22.31 -11.08 14.64
N SER A 346 23.08 -10.20 15.29
CA SER A 346 24.51 -10.00 15.02
C SER A 346 25.38 -10.33 16.24
N ARG A 347 24.96 -11.29 17.08
CA ARG A 347 25.75 -11.72 18.23
C ARG A 347 27.07 -12.32 17.76
N GLN A 348 28.17 -11.67 18.12
CA GLN A 348 29.49 -12.20 17.88
C GLN A 348 29.78 -13.30 18.91
N LEU A 349 30.15 -14.50 18.44
CA LEU A 349 30.46 -15.64 19.31
C LEU A 349 31.77 -15.46 20.07
N GLU A 350 32.73 -14.79 19.42
CA GLU A 350 34.01 -14.46 20.01
C GLU A 350 34.34 -13.01 19.68
N LYS A 351 34.37 -12.16 20.71
CA LYS A 351 34.66 -10.73 20.55
C LYS A 351 36.14 -10.54 20.24
N ILE A 352 36.44 -10.05 19.04
CA ILE A 352 37.80 -9.65 18.66
C ILE A 352 38.16 -8.38 19.46
N PRO A 353 39.30 -8.35 20.19
CA PRO A 353 39.75 -7.16 20.89
C PRO A 353 39.93 -5.96 19.97
N THR A 354 39.82 -4.76 20.52
CA THR A 354 40.00 -3.48 19.81
C THR A 354 40.97 -2.59 20.57
N ARG A 355 41.30 -1.41 20.03
CA ARG A 355 42.18 -0.44 20.71
C ARG A 355 41.67 -0.03 22.09
N SER A 356 40.36 -0.06 22.32
CA SER A 356 39.73 0.23 23.62
C SER A 356 39.77 -0.96 24.60
N SER A 357 40.10 -2.18 24.15
CA SER A 357 40.22 -3.35 25.01
C SER A 357 41.38 -3.23 26.00
N THR A 358 41.29 -3.92 27.13
CA THR A 358 42.37 -3.97 28.11
C THR A 358 43.57 -4.74 27.55
N LYS A 359 44.77 -4.46 28.05
CA LYS A 359 45.99 -5.19 27.68
C LYS A 359 45.79 -6.70 27.84
N ALA A 360 45.31 -7.11 29.01
CA ALA A 360 45.01 -8.51 29.34
C ALA A 360 44.04 -9.16 28.34
N ALA A 361 42.96 -8.48 27.95
CA ALA A 361 42.02 -9.04 26.97
C ALA A 361 42.64 -9.27 25.58
N ILE A 362 43.61 -8.44 25.18
CA ILE A 362 44.35 -8.63 23.93
C ILE A 362 45.33 -9.80 24.07
N GLU A 363 46.07 -9.89 25.18
CA GLU A 363 46.98 -11.02 25.47
C GLU A 363 46.22 -12.34 25.49
N ASP A 364 45.11 -12.42 26.23
CA ASP A 364 44.29 -13.62 26.36
C ASP A 364 43.74 -14.06 25.00
N TYR A 365 43.31 -13.11 24.16
CA TYR A 365 42.84 -13.42 22.81
C TYR A 365 43.96 -13.97 21.94
N LEU A 366 45.13 -13.33 21.88
CA LEU A 366 46.28 -13.80 21.10
C LEU A 366 46.71 -15.21 21.56
N ARG A 367 46.82 -15.44 22.87
CA ARG A 367 47.14 -16.76 23.43
C ARG A 367 46.07 -17.81 23.10
N SER A 368 44.79 -17.44 23.12
CA SER A 368 43.70 -18.34 22.72
C SER A 368 43.79 -18.77 21.25
N LYS A 369 44.49 -17.98 20.42
CA LYS A 369 44.79 -18.29 19.02
C LYS A 369 46.13 -18.99 18.81
N GLY A 370 46.82 -19.33 19.89
CA GLY A 370 48.12 -20.01 19.85
C GLY A 370 49.29 -19.09 19.52
N ILE A 371 49.14 -17.77 19.67
CA ILE A 371 50.22 -16.81 19.50
C ILE A 371 50.93 -16.63 20.84
N GLU A 372 52.24 -16.87 20.85
CA GLU A 372 53.07 -16.56 22.01
C GLU A 372 53.23 -15.05 22.16
N VAL A 373 53.02 -14.57 23.38
CA VAL A 373 53.06 -13.16 23.72
C VAL A 373 54.16 -12.94 24.76
N ALA A 374 55.15 -12.11 24.46
CA ALA A 374 56.24 -11.81 25.39
C ALA A 374 55.71 -11.09 26.64
N THR A 375 56.23 -11.44 27.81
CA THR A 375 55.74 -10.98 29.13
C THR A 375 55.89 -9.47 29.36
N ASP A 376 56.80 -8.83 28.64
CA ASP A 376 57.14 -7.41 28.70
C ASP A 376 56.50 -6.58 27.57
N SER A 377 55.75 -7.21 26.65
CA SER A 377 55.06 -6.53 25.54
C SER A 377 54.21 -5.37 26.05
N THR A 378 54.28 -4.21 25.41
CA THR A 378 53.38 -3.09 25.69
C THR A 378 52.01 -3.31 25.03
N LYS A 379 51.00 -2.54 25.41
CA LYS A 379 49.69 -2.61 24.72
C LYS A 379 49.79 -2.26 23.23
N ALA A 380 50.75 -1.41 22.84
CA ALA A 380 50.98 -1.07 21.44
C ALA A 380 51.51 -2.28 20.66
N ASP A 381 52.53 -2.96 21.19
CA ASP A 381 53.12 -4.16 20.57
C ASP A 381 52.06 -5.26 20.39
N LEU A 382 51.20 -5.46 21.39
CA LEU A 382 50.10 -6.43 21.31
C LEU A 382 49.04 -6.07 20.26
N LEU A 383 48.77 -4.78 20.06
CA LEU A 383 47.84 -4.33 19.03
C LEU A 383 48.44 -4.52 17.63
N GLU A 384 49.75 -4.33 17.48
CA GLU A 384 50.46 -4.60 16.23
C GLU A 384 50.47 -6.10 15.91
N GLU A 385 50.76 -6.95 16.90
CA GLU A 385 50.69 -8.41 16.76
C GLU A 385 49.26 -8.87 16.43
N LEU A 386 48.26 -8.28 17.10
CA LEU A 386 46.85 -8.51 16.76
C LEU A 386 46.55 -8.10 15.32
N GLN A 387 46.99 -6.92 14.87
CA GLN A 387 46.78 -6.45 13.51
C GLN A 387 47.46 -7.35 12.47
N HIS A 388 48.68 -7.81 12.77
CA HIS A 388 49.42 -8.76 11.93
C HIS A 388 48.70 -10.10 11.85
N PHE A 389 48.27 -10.67 12.97
CA PHE A 389 47.46 -11.89 13.01
C PHE A 389 46.17 -11.75 12.21
N LEU A 390 45.41 -10.68 12.45
CA LEU A 390 44.16 -10.40 11.74
C LEU A 390 44.41 -10.31 10.23
N SER A 391 45.42 -9.56 9.81
CA SER A 391 45.78 -9.39 8.39
C SER A 391 46.20 -10.70 7.73
N SER A 392 47.00 -11.51 8.43
CA SER A 392 47.43 -12.84 7.96
C SER A 392 46.28 -13.82 7.72
N ARG A 393 45.13 -13.58 8.35
CA ARG A 393 43.90 -14.40 8.25
C ARG A 393 42.84 -13.77 7.35
N GLY A 394 43.18 -12.76 6.56
CA GLY A 394 42.24 -12.10 5.63
C GLY A 394 41.43 -10.95 6.27
N GLY A 395 41.89 -10.44 7.42
CA GLY A 395 41.33 -9.29 8.12
C GLY A 395 40.24 -9.64 9.14
N VAL A 396 39.78 -8.60 9.85
CA VAL A 396 38.75 -8.71 10.91
C VAL A 396 37.48 -9.40 10.40
N SER A 397 37.02 -9.05 9.20
CA SER A 397 35.79 -9.59 8.62
C SER A 397 35.84 -11.10 8.40
N ALA A 398 37.01 -11.66 8.08
CA ALA A 398 37.19 -13.10 7.87
C ALA A 398 37.17 -13.90 9.18
N LEU A 399 37.56 -13.27 10.29
CA LEU A 399 37.61 -13.90 11.61
C LEU A 399 36.36 -13.67 12.46
N ARG A 400 35.51 -12.69 12.10
CA ARG A 400 34.24 -12.45 12.80
C ARG A 400 33.30 -13.63 12.62
N ARG A 401 33.02 -14.31 13.73
CA ARG A 401 32.03 -15.39 13.79
C ARG A 401 30.78 -14.90 14.50
N TYR A 402 29.67 -15.03 13.82
CA TYR A 402 28.35 -14.65 14.31
C TYR A 402 27.52 -15.90 14.58
N ALA A 403 26.69 -15.85 15.62
CA ALA A 403 25.90 -17.00 16.05
C ALA A 403 24.94 -17.48 14.96
N VAL A 404 24.26 -16.54 14.30
CA VAL A 404 23.30 -16.81 13.22
C VAL A 404 23.97 -17.48 12.03
N GLU A 405 25.11 -16.95 11.58
CA GLU A 405 25.88 -17.48 10.46
C GLU A 405 26.42 -18.89 10.78
N ASN A 406 26.87 -19.14 12.01
CA ASN A 406 27.26 -20.48 12.46
C ASN A 406 26.08 -21.45 12.45
N ILE A 407 24.94 -21.07 13.04
CA ILE A 407 23.73 -21.89 13.05
C ILE A 407 23.33 -22.23 11.62
N CYS A 408 23.26 -21.25 10.72
CA CYS A 408 22.89 -21.49 9.32
C CYS A 408 23.91 -22.41 8.62
N ALA A 409 25.21 -22.22 8.86
CA ALA A 409 26.26 -23.05 8.28
C ALA A 409 26.18 -24.51 8.71
N ASP A 410 25.81 -24.80 9.97
CA ASP A 410 25.61 -26.16 10.47
C ASP A 410 24.50 -26.92 9.70
N PHE A 411 23.55 -26.19 9.11
CA PHE A 411 22.50 -26.72 8.24
C PHE A 411 22.81 -26.58 6.73
N GLY A 412 23.98 -26.08 6.35
CA GLY A 412 24.33 -25.82 4.94
C GLY A 412 23.53 -24.69 4.30
N VAL A 413 23.05 -23.73 5.10
CA VAL A 413 22.21 -22.60 4.69
C VAL A 413 23.04 -21.33 4.59
N ALA A 414 22.87 -20.58 3.50
CA ALA A 414 23.53 -19.28 3.34
C ALA A 414 22.71 -18.15 3.98
N VAL A 415 23.39 -17.11 4.47
CA VAL A 415 22.77 -15.90 5.04
C VAL A 415 23.01 -14.72 4.12
N ILE A 416 21.96 -13.95 3.84
CA ILE A 416 22.02 -12.70 3.07
C ILE A 416 21.49 -11.58 3.96
N ARG A 417 22.34 -10.59 4.25
CA ARG A 417 21.98 -9.44 5.06
C ARG A 417 21.44 -8.31 4.18
N LEU A 418 20.30 -7.75 4.57
CA LEU A 418 19.78 -6.53 3.94
C LEU A 418 20.74 -5.36 4.21
N PRO A 419 20.89 -4.42 3.27
CA PRO A 419 21.61 -3.18 3.56
C PRO A 419 20.89 -2.38 4.66
N PRO A 420 21.62 -1.67 5.54
CA PRO A 420 21.01 -0.80 6.56
C PRO A 420 20.01 0.17 5.92
N PHE A 421 18.84 0.35 6.56
CA PHE A 421 17.74 1.20 6.07
C PHE A 421 17.04 0.72 4.78
N HIS A 422 17.23 -0.55 4.36
CA HIS A 422 16.61 -1.12 3.16
C HIS A 422 15.55 -2.20 3.46
N CYS A 423 14.73 -2.01 4.49
CA CYS A 423 13.66 -2.96 4.83
C CYS A 423 12.65 -3.20 3.70
N PHE A 424 12.50 -2.28 2.74
CA PHE A 424 11.63 -2.46 1.57
C PHE A 424 12.15 -3.51 0.56
N PHE A 425 13.39 -4.00 0.70
CA PHE A 425 13.84 -5.21 0.03
C PHE A 425 13.39 -6.50 0.73
N ASN A 426 12.70 -6.39 1.87
CA ASN A 426 12.12 -7.51 2.57
C ASN A 426 10.61 -7.62 2.28
N PRO A 427 10.14 -8.61 1.51
CA PRO A 427 8.72 -8.75 1.16
C PRO A 427 7.83 -9.01 2.38
N ILE A 428 8.39 -9.51 3.48
CA ILE A 428 7.64 -9.78 4.72
C ILE A 428 7.09 -8.50 5.36
N GLU A 429 7.68 -7.34 5.07
CA GLU A 429 7.16 -6.03 5.51
C GLU A 429 5.79 -5.71 4.90
N MET A 430 5.53 -6.23 3.70
CA MET A 430 4.20 -6.15 3.08
C MET A 430 3.24 -7.14 3.75
N CYS A 431 3.71 -8.34 4.09
CA CYS A 431 2.97 -9.32 4.88
C CYS A 431 2.50 -8.70 6.21
N TRP A 432 3.41 -8.13 6.99
CA TRP A 432 3.11 -7.41 8.24
C TRP A 432 2.12 -6.28 8.07
N SER A 433 2.26 -5.50 7.01
CA SER A 433 1.32 -4.43 6.71
C SER A 433 -0.10 -4.92 6.52
N GLN A 434 -0.27 -6.04 5.80
CA GLN A 434 -1.58 -6.58 5.46
C GLN A 434 -2.18 -7.34 6.65
N MET A 435 -1.36 -8.11 7.36
CA MET A 435 -1.70 -8.74 8.63
C MET A 435 -2.24 -7.71 9.63
N LYS A 436 -1.45 -6.67 9.92
CA LYS A 436 -1.87 -5.59 10.84
C LYS A 436 -3.15 -4.90 10.36
N SER A 437 -3.28 -4.67 9.04
CA SER A 437 -4.51 -4.11 8.47
C SER A 437 -5.72 -5.02 8.63
N HIS A 438 -5.53 -6.34 8.57
CA HIS A 438 -6.57 -7.33 8.83
C HIS A 438 -6.97 -7.36 10.31
N LEU A 439 -5.99 -7.43 11.21
CA LEU A 439 -6.19 -7.39 12.66
C LEU A 439 -6.92 -6.10 13.09
N LEU A 440 -6.54 -4.94 12.54
CA LEU A 440 -7.17 -3.64 12.78
C LEU A 440 -8.64 -3.56 12.31
N LYS A 441 -9.05 -4.38 11.33
CA LYS A 441 -10.45 -4.43 10.87
C LYS A 441 -11.33 -5.26 11.80
N LEU A 442 -10.75 -6.30 12.42
CA LEU A 442 -11.46 -7.21 13.33
C LEU A 442 -11.37 -6.79 14.79
N GLY A 443 -10.41 -5.93 15.13
CA GLY A 443 -10.10 -5.52 16.50
C GLY A 443 -11.27 -4.83 17.21
N LYS A 444 -11.47 -5.21 18.47
CA LYS A 444 -12.40 -4.59 19.43
C LYS A 444 -11.62 -4.04 20.63
N PRO A 445 -12.09 -2.96 21.28
CA PRO A 445 -11.40 -2.36 22.43
C PRO A 445 -11.15 -3.28 23.64
N GLY A 446 -11.85 -4.43 23.73
CA GLY A 446 -11.68 -5.42 24.80
C GLY A 446 -10.92 -6.67 24.38
N ASP A 447 -10.37 -6.74 23.17
CA ASP A 447 -9.66 -7.94 22.70
C ASP A 447 -8.37 -8.17 23.50
N ALA A 448 -8.26 -9.34 24.13
CA ALA A 448 -7.04 -9.77 24.80
C ALA A 448 -5.95 -10.18 23.79
N LEU A 449 -4.69 -10.12 24.22
CA LEU A 449 -3.54 -10.44 23.36
C LEU A 449 -3.55 -11.89 22.85
N GLN A 450 -4.15 -12.83 23.60
CA GLN A 450 -4.38 -14.20 23.14
C GLN A 450 -5.32 -14.27 21.94
N THR A 451 -6.36 -13.43 21.92
CA THR A 451 -7.27 -13.33 20.76
C THR A 451 -6.52 -12.78 19.54
N VAL A 452 -5.67 -11.77 19.74
CA VAL A 452 -4.82 -11.22 18.68
C VAL A 452 -3.84 -12.28 18.15
N LYS A 453 -3.26 -13.09 19.04
CA LYS A 453 -2.40 -14.23 18.69
C LYS A 453 -3.12 -15.24 17.80
N THR A 454 -4.30 -15.70 18.20
CA THR A 454 -5.08 -16.67 17.40
C THR A 454 -5.38 -16.11 16.00
N ARG A 455 -5.90 -14.88 15.91
CA ARG A 455 -6.19 -14.24 14.62
C ARG A 455 -4.95 -14.03 13.77
N THR A 456 -3.80 -13.78 14.40
CA THR A 456 -2.51 -13.64 13.72
C THR A 456 -2.12 -14.97 13.09
N LEU A 457 -2.14 -16.07 13.85
CA LEU A 457 -1.80 -17.40 13.35
C LEU A 457 -2.76 -17.86 12.25
N GLU A 458 -4.07 -17.64 12.42
CA GLU A 458 -5.09 -17.93 11.40
C GLU A 458 -4.82 -17.17 10.10
N TRP A 459 -4.55 -15.87 10.19
CA TRP A 459 -4.26 -15.05 9.00
C TRP A 459 -2.98 -15.51 8.30
N MET A 460 -1.91 -15.77 9.06
CA MET A 460 -0.63 -16.25 8.52
C MET A 460 -0.77 -17.60 7.82
N GLY A 461 -1.57 -18.51 8.38
CA GLY A 461 -1.86 -19.81 7.78
C GLY A 461 -2.75 -19.76 6.52
N CYS A 462 -3.44 -18.64 6.29
CA CYS A 462 -4.37 -18.46 5.16
C CYS A 462 -3.84 -17.50 4.08
N VAL A 463 -2.59 -17.05 4.15
CA VAL A 463 -2.02 -16.14 3.14
C VAL A 463 -1.94 -16.89 1.80
N PRO A 464 -2.62 -16.41 0.75
CA PRO A 464 -2.60 -17.09 -0.54
C PRO A 464 -1.28 -16.85 -1.27
N THR A 465 -0.75 -17.87 -1.94
CA THR A 465 0.47 -17.80 -2.77
C THR A 465 0.45 -16.64 -3.77
N SER A 466 -0.71 -16.36 -4.37
CA SER A 466 -0.87 -15.24 -5.33
C SER A 466 -0.61 -13.86 -4.72
N LEU A 467 -0.77 -13.72 -3.40
CA LEU A 467 -0.47 -12.50 -2.67
C LEU A 467 1.01 -12.42 -2.31
N CYS A 468 1.63 -13.54 -1.90
CA CYS A 468 3.08 -13.62 -1.69
C CYS A 468 3.85 -13.25 -2.97
N ARG A 469 3.49 -13.84 -4.11
CA ARG A 469 4.07 -13.49 -5.42
C ARG A 469 4.06 -11.99 -5.69
N LYS A 470 2.93 -11.32 -5.45
CA LYS A 470 2.83 -9.85 -5.62
C LYS A 470 3.77 -9.06 -4.70
N TRP A 471 4.07 -9.56 -3.51
CA TRP A 471 5.04 -8.93 -2.62
C TRP A 471 6.46 -9.10 -3.15
N PHE A 472 6.80 -10.31 -3.60
CA PHE A 472 8.10 -10.60 -4.20
C PHE A 472 8.31 -9.85 -5.51
N ASP A 473 7.32 -9.81 -6.40
CA ASP A 473 7.34 -9.02 -7.65
C ASP A 473 7.58 -7.54 -7.36
N HIS A 474 6.94 -7.00 -6.31
CA HIS A 474 7.16 -5.62 -5.88
C HIS A 474 8.61 -5.39 -5.44
N VAL A 475 9.17 -6.28 -4.62
CA VAL A 475 10.56 -6.22 -4.16
C VAL A 475 11.53 -6.31 -5.34
N VAL A 476 11.31 -7.22 -6.30
CA VAL A 476 12.13 -7.31 -7.52
C VAL A 476 12.10 -5.99 -8.29
N GLY A 477 10.93 -5.37 -8.44
CA GLY A 477 10.81 -4.05 -9.06
C GLY A 477 11.57 -2.93 -8.31
N GLU A 478 11.61 -2.98 -6.98
CA GLU A 478 12.40 -2.05 -6.17
C GLU A 478 13.91 -2.32 -6.30
N GLU A 479 14.33 -3.59 -6.38
CA GLU A 479 15.72 -3.97 -6.66
C GLU A 479 16.16 -3.48 -8.05
N ASP A 480 15.33 -3.66 -9.08
CA ASP A 480 15.62 -3.21 -10.44
C ASP A 480 15.72 -1.68 -10.54
N ALA A 481 14.83 -0.96 -9.86
CA ALA A 481 14.93 0.50 -9.74
C ALA A 481 16.26 0.92 -9.09
N ALA A 482 16.72 0.20 -8.06
CA ALA A 482 17.99 0.46 -7.41
C ALA A 482 19.20 0.14 -8.33
N ARG A 483 19.14 -0.94 -9.12
CA ARG A 483 20.16 -1.27 -10.14
C ARG A 483 20.25 -0.18 -11.21
N LEU A 484 19.11 0.30 -11.71
CA LEU A 484 19.06 1.37 -12.70
C LEU A 484 19.67 2.67 -12.17
N LYS A 485 19.37 3.02 -10.91
CA LYS A 485 19.96 4.20 -10.25
C LYS A 485 21.49 4.10 -10.19
N ILE A 486 22.04 2.95 -9.80
CA ILE A 486 23.50 2.73 -9.78
C ILE A 486 24.11 2.92 -11.19
N ALA A 487 23.45 2.39 -12.22
CA ALA A 487 23.93 2.54 -13.60
C ALA A 487 23.93 4.00 -14.07
N VAL A 488 22.90 4.78 -13.72
CA VAL A 488 22.81 6.21 -14.04
C VAL A 488 23.90 7.00 -13.32
N ASP A 489 24.12 6.75 -12.03
CA ASP A 489 25.13 7.46 -11.24
C ASP A 489 26.55 7.18 -11.75
N LEU A 490 26.84 5.94 -12.16
CA LEU A 490 28.11 5.59 -12.80
C LEU A 490 28.29 6.31 -14.15
N ASN A 491 27.24 6.43 -14.96
CA ASN A 491 27.32 7.10 -16.26
C ASN A 491 27.50 8.62 -16.13
N ASN A 492 26.88 9.24 -15.11
CA ASN A 492 27.04 10.67 -14.85
C ASN A 492 28.46 11.01 -14.37
N ASN A 493 29.07 10.16 -13.53
CA ASN A 493 30.46 10.35 -13.08
C ASN A 493 31.50 10.20 -14.21
N VAL A 494 31.18 9.46 -15.29
CA VAL A 494 32.04 9.35 -16.48
C VAL A 494 31.90 10.57 -17.40
N GLY A 495 30.78 11.29 -17.32
CA GLY A 495 30.55 12.54 -18.06
C GLY A 495 31.41 13.71 -17.57
N ASP A 496 31.54 13.88 -16.25
CA ASP A 496 32.32 14.97 -15.64
C ASP A 496 33.84 14.84 -15.88
N LEU A 497 34.35 13.63 -16.10
CA LEU A 497 35.77 13.40 -16.39
C LEU A 497 36.15 13.74 -17.84
N ARG A 498 35.19 13.94 -18.75
CA ARG A 498 35.46 14.29 -20.15
C ARG A 498 35.61 15.79 -20.40
N ASP A 499 35.18 16.65 -19.47
CA ASP A 499 35.24 18.11 -19.63
C ASP A 499 36.44 18.77 -18.90
N SER A 500 37.30 17.97 -18.24
CA SER A 500 38.46 18.48 -17.48
C SER A 500 39.82 18.14 -18.10
N SER A 501 39.88 17.55 -19.29
CA SER A 501 41.15 17.22 -19.97
C SER A 501 41.55 18.31 -20.96
N SER A 502 41.98 19.47 -20.46
CA SER A 502 42.78 20.43 -21.22
C SER A 502 43.49 21.41 -20.29
N SER A 503 44.69 21.05 -19.83
CA SER A 503 45.95 21.86 -19.74
C SER A 503 46.89 21.39 -18.61
N ASP A 504 47.92 20.62 -18.99
CA ASP A 504 49.37 20.80 -18.73
C ASP A 504 49.77 22.01 -17.83
N GLU A 505 50.74 22.03 -16.89
CA GLU A 505 51.98 21.27 -16.64
C GLU A 505 52.55 21.54 -15.20
N SER A 506 53.24 20.52 -14.64
CA SER A 506 54.51 20.54 -13.85
C SER A 506 54.64 21.01 -12.36
N SER A 507 55.47 20.24 -11.63
CA SER A 507 56.29 20.52 -10.41
C SER A 507 55.56 20.61 -9.05
N SER A 508 56.05 20.12 -7.90
CA SER A 508 57.20 19.31 -7.44
C SER A 508 56.94 19.03 -5.94
N ASP A 509 57.40 17.89 -5.44
CA ASP A 509 57.63 17.44 -4.05
C ASP A 509 56.98 18.15 -2.85
N GLY A 510 56.41 17.35 -1.95
CA GLY A 510 56.04 17.78 -0.61
C GLY A 510 55.36 16.67 0.20
N ASP A 511 56.20 15.80 0.76
CA ASP A 511 55.90 14.93 1.90
C ASP A 511 55.10 15.67 2.97
N LEU A 512 54.06 15.03 3.54
CA LEU A 512 53.60 15.22 4.93
C LEU A 512 52.43 14.29 5.25
N SER A 513 52.73 13.36 6.16
CA SER A 513 51.81 12.57 6.97
C SER A 513 50.91 13.45 7.85
N GLU A 514 49.61 13.12 7.89
CA GLU A 514 48.67 13.29 9.02
C GLU A 514 47.31 12.74 8.53
N GLY A 515 46.64 11.76 9.14
CA GLY A 515 46.54 11.45 10.56
C GLY A 515 45.23 12.02 11.12
N SER A 516 44.07 11.43 10.79
CA SER A 516 42.85 11.54 11.62
C SER A 516 41.75 10.58 11.17
N ASP A 517 41.86 9.31 11.59
CA ASP A 517 40.70 8.42 11.70
C ASP A 517 39.88 8.88 12.91
N VAL A 518 38.83 9.66 12.65
CA VAL A 518 37.80 10.00 13.63
C VAL A 518 36.80 8.85 13.68
N GLU A 519 37.04 7.91 14.60
CA GLU A 519 35.99 7.00 15.09
C GLU A 519 34.92 7.83 15.81
N MET A 520 33.80 8.10 15.13
CA MET A 520 32.58 8.56 15.80
C MET A 520 31.80 7.35 16.32
N ASP A 521 31.82 7.23 17.65
CA ASP A 521 30.93 6.41 18.45
C ASP A 521 29.47 6.73 18.11
N PHE A 522 28.78 5.82 17.43
CA PHE A 522 27.32 5.90 17.26
C PHE A 522 26.66 5.01 18.31
N THR A 523 26.38 5.60 19.47
CA THR A 523 25.31 5.19 20.36
C THR A 523 23.96 5.44 19.69
N GLY A 524 23.61 4.59 18.74
CA GLY A 524 22.31 4.57 18.10
C GLY A 524 21.33 3.72 18.90
N GLU A 525 20.77 4.27 19.98
CA GLU A 525 19.48 3.82 20.50
C GLU A 525 18.42 4.07 19.42
N ALA A 526 18.14 3.04 18.62
CA ALA A 526 16.99 3.01 17.74
C ALA A 526 15.86 2.23 18.44
N VAL A 527 14.89 2.99 18.96
CA VAL A 527 13.58 2.53 19.43
C VAL A 527 12.57 2.57 18.30
#